data_AF-A3WWM7-F1
#
_entry.id   AF-A3WWM7-F1
#
_cell.length_a   1.000
_cell.length_b   1.000
_cell.length_c   1.000
_cell.angle_alpha   90.00
_cell.angle_beta   90.00
_cell.angle_gamma   90.00
#
_symmetry.space_group_name_H-M   'P 1'
#
loop_
_entity.id
_entity.type
_entity.pdbx_description
1 polymer ?
#
loop_
_entity_poly.entity_id
_entity_poly.type
_entity_poly.pdbx_seq_one_letter_code
_entity_poly.pdbx_strand_id
1 'polypeptide(L)'
;MHDDVPEFMAETFGMPIRVARTRETSESENRWPSIVALLRNDAVLLSSLSRVDGTLKSSEVDEALNHLANIVERNNIFLTDTEVASIRTYIKRLRPNSEAISRSLVGIRASGPDHVRSFLIAAKKVIEADAILHTSEIALINDIAREFIGVELT
;
A
#
# COMPACT_ATOMS: atom_id res chain seq x y z
N MET A 1 24.44 16.36 -4.75
CA MET A 1 23.71 15.08 -4.80
C MET A 1 23.48 14.81 -6.26
N HIS A 2 23.93 13.68 -6.79
CA HIS A 2 23.59 13.29 -8.17
C HIS A 2 22.21 12.64 -8.10
N ASP A 3 21.20 13.32 -8.64
CA ASP A 3 19.80 12.85 -8.64
C ASP A 3 19.55 11.73 -9.68
N ASP A 4 20.53 11.42 -10.54
CA ASP A 4 20.47 10.34 -11.54
C ASP A 4 21.67 9.38 -11.34
N VAL A 5 21.41 8.26 -10.66
CA VAL A 5 22.40 7.20 -10.36
C VAL A 5 22.99 6.58 -11.64
N PRO A 6 22.22 6.31 -12.71
CA PRO A 6 22.76 5.93 -14.01
C PRO A 6 23.75 6.93 -14.62
N GLU A 7 23.46 8.22 -14.52
CA GLU A 7 24.35 9.28 -15.02
C GLU A 7 25.65 9.34 -14.20
N PHE A 8 25.54 9.26 -12.87
CA PHE A 8 26.70 9.14 -11.97
C PHE A 8 27.55 7.90 -12.26
N MET A 9 26.92 6.75 -12.52
CA MET A 9 27.62 5.51 -12.85
C MET A 9 28.34 5.61 -14.20
N ALA A 10 27.75 6.32 -15.16
CA ALA A 10 28.37 6.57 -16.46
C ALA A 10 29.56 7.53 -16.35
N GLU A 11 29.43 8.61 -15.58
CA GLU A 11 30.49 9.59 -15.36
C GLU A 11 31.65 9.03 -14.53
N THR A 12 31.35 8.27 -13.47
CA THR A 12 32.36 7.79 -12.50
C THR A 12 33.07 6.53 -12.97
N PHE A 13 32.35 5.62 -13.63
CA PHE A 13 32.89 4.30 -13.99
C PHE A 13 32.97 4.06 -15.50
N GLY A 14 32.66 5.07 -16.34
CA GLY A 14 32.71 4.96 -17.80
C GLY A 14 31.68 3.98 -18.38
N MET A 15 30.63 3.64 -17.62
CA MET A 15 29.63 2.68 -18.04
C MET A 15 28.69 3.32 -19.07
N PRO A 16 28.36 2.67 -20.20
CA PRO A 16 27.40 3.25 -21.14
C PRO A 16 26.04 3.46 -20.46
N ILE A 17 25.49 4.67 -20.53
CA ILE A 17 24.19 5.06 -19.90
C ILE A 17 23.08 4.05 -20.24
N ARG A 18 23.06 3.52 -21.47
CA ARG A 18 22.10 2.50 -21.89
C ARG A 18 22.19 1.22 -21.05
N VAL A 19 23.40 0.76 -20.75
CA VAL A 19 23.65 -0.45 -19.94
C VAL A 19 23.25 -0.21 -18.48
N ALA A 20 23.60 0.95 -17.92
CA ALA A 20 23.20 1.34 -16.56
C ALA A 20 21.66 1.40 -16.42
N ARG A 21 20.97 2.07 -17.34
CA ARG A 21 19.49 2.16 -17.34
C ARG A 21 18.81 0.80 -17.53
N THR A 22 19.35 -0.07 -18.40
CA THR A 22 18.78 -1.41 -18.62
C THR A 22 18.89 -2.28 -17.37
N ARG A 23 19.97 -2.13 -16.61
CA ARG A 23 20.19 -2.85 -15.35
C ARG A 23 19.22 -2.40 -14.27
N GLU A 24 19.06 -1.09 -14.12
CA GLU A 24 18.13 -0.47 -13.15
C GLU A 24 16.66 -0.85 -13.43
N THR A 25 16.24 -0.87 -14.70
CA THR A 25 14.89 -1.35 -15.07
C THR A 25 14.71 -2.83 -14.77
N SER A 26 15.71 -3.67 -15.05
CA SER A 26 15.65 -5.12 -14.78
C SER A 26 15.60 -5.44 -13.28
N GLU A 27 16.33 -4.68 -12.47
CA GLU A 27 16.29 -4.81 -11.01
C GLU A 27 14.94 -4.35 -10.44
N SER A 28 14.38 -3.24 -10.97
CA SER A 28 13.06 -2.74 -10.58
C SER A 28 11.93 -3.70 -10.96
N GLU A 29 11.96 -4.28 -12.17
CA GLU A 29 10.97 -5.27 -12.64
C GLU A 29 10.96 -6.54 -11.77
N ASN A 30 12.13 -6.96 -11.26
CA ASN A 30 12.23 -8.11 -10.36
C ASN A 30 11.75 -7.80 -8.93
N ARG A 31 11.78 -6.53 -8.49
CA ARG A 31 11.37 -6.10 -7.15
C ARG A 31 9.86 -5.92 -7.01
N TRP A 32 9.20 -5.45 -8.06
CA TRP A 32 7.77 -5.12 -8.02
C TRP A 32 6.86 -6.27 -7.55
N PRO A 33 7.01 -7.53 -8.01
CA PRO A 33 6.19 -8.64 -7.52
C PRO A 33 6.32 -8.87 -6.01
N SER A 34 7.54 -8.72 -5.47
CA SER A 34 7.83 -8.86 -4.04
C SER A 34 7.19 -7.75 -3.23
N ILE A 35 7.28 -6.50 -3.70
CA ILE A 35 6.62 -5.34 -3.10
C ILE A 35 5.10 -5.57 -3.05
N VAL A 36 4.50 -5.95 -4.19
CA VAL A 36 3.06 -6.24 -4.28
C VAL A 36 2.65 -7.35 -3.34
N ALA A 37 3.45 -8.41 -3.19
CA ALA A 37 3.14 -9.51 -2.28
C ALA A 37 3.04 -9.06 -0.82
N LEU A 38 3.88 -8.12 -0.38
CA LEU A 38 3.86 -7.57 0.97
C LEU A 38 2.62 -6.71 1.24
N LEU A 39 2.24 -5.87 0.29
CA LEU A 39 1.17 -4.89 0.47
C LEU A 39 -0.22 -5.37 0.06
N ARG A 40 -0.34 -6.52 -0.61
CA ARG A 40 -1.60 -6.95 -1.26
C ARG A 40 -2.79 -7.00 -0.31
N ASN A 41 -2.62 -7.63 0.85
CA ASN A 41 -3.73 -7.85 1.79
C ASN A 41 -4.25 -6.51 2.34
N ASP A 42 -3.34 -5.65 2.80
CA ASP A 42 -3.63 -4.30 3.28
C ASP A 42 -4.26 -3.44 2.18
N ALA A 43 -3.70 -3.45 0.97
CA ALA A 43 -4.22 -2.68 -0.16
C ALA A 43 -5.64 -3.10 -0.57
N VAL A 44 -5.93 -4.40 -0.55
CA VAL A 44 -7.26 -4.93 -0.84
C VAL A 44 -8.28 -4.43 0.19
N LEU A 45 -7.97 -4.51 1.48
CA LEU A 45 -8.90 -4.10 2.53
C LEU A 45 -9.08 -2.57 2.57
N LEU A 46 -8.00 -1.80 2.47
CA LEU A 46 -8.09 -0.33 2.40
C LEU A 46 -8.87 0.14 1.17
N SER A 47 -8.65 -0.47 0.00
CA SER A 47 -9.43 -0.14 -1.20
C SER A 47 -10.89 -0.58 -1.13
N SER A 48 -11.22 -1.56 -0.28
CA SER A 48 -12.62 -1.94 -0.04
C SER A 48 -13.35 -0.93 0.86
N LEU A 49 -12.64 -0.35 1.84
CA LEU A 49 -13.17 0.68 2.74
C LEU A 49 -13.51 1.96 1.97
N SER A 50 -12.57 2.46 1.18
CA SER A 50 -12.72 3.70 0.39
C SER A 50 -13.61 3.56 -0.87
N ARG A 51 -14.31 2.44 -1.04
CA ARG A 51 -15.23 2.23 -2.18
C ARG A 51 -16.67 1.94 -1.75
N VAL A 52 -16.96 2.06 -0.46
CA VAL A 52 -18.33 1.93 0.07
C VAL A 52 -19.25 2.99 -0.53
N ASP A 53 -18.75 4.22 -0.71
CA ASP A 53 -19.46 5.34 -1.33
C ASP A 53 -19.34 5.36 -2.88
N GLY A 54 -18.60 4.40 -3.45
CA GLY A 54 -18.37 4.25 -4.89
C GLY A 54 -17.19 5.03 -5.46
N THR A 55 -16.53 5.93 -4.70
CA THR A 55 -15.46 6.80 -5.22
C THR A 55 -14.27 6.94 -4.29
N LEU A 56 -13.11 6.47 -4.76
CA LEU A 56 -11.84 6.61 -4.07
C LEU A 56 -11.32 8.06 -4.18
N LYS A 57 -11.28 8.81 -3.09
CA LYS A 57 -10.78 10.20 -3.04
C LYS A 57 -9.26 10.23 -2.97
N SER A 58 -8.66 11.36 -3.38
CA SER A 58 -7.20 11.48 -3.41
C SER A 58 -6.58 11.44 -2.00
N SER A 59 -7.24 12.03 -1.00
CA SER A 59 -6.79 12.02 0.39
C SER A 59 -6.75 10.61 0.99
N GLU A 60 -7.78 9.80 0.73
CA GLU A 60 -7.81 8.39 1.12
C GLU A 60 -6.67 7.57 0.49
N VAL A 61 -6.38 7.85 -0.79
CA VAL A 61 -5.26 7.22 -1.51
C VAL A 61 -3.93 7.60 -0.86
N ASP A 62 -3.76 8.84 -0.43
CA ASP A 62 -2.54 9.31 0.21
C ASP A 62 -2.31 8.62 1.56
N GLU A 63 -3.35 8.51 2.39
CA GLU A 63 -3.26 7.79 3.67
C GLU A 63 -3.02 6.29 3.47
N ALA A 64 -3.68 5.67 2.49
CA ALA A 64 -3.42 4.28 2.13
C ALA A 64 -1.97 4.09 1.66
N LEU A 65 -1.49 4.97 0.78
CA LEU A 65 -0.12 4.94 0.27
C LEU A 65 0.91 5.06 1.41
N ASN A 66 0.69 5.97 2.36
CA ASN A 66 1.55 6.15 3.53
C ASN A 66 1.67 4.85 4.34
N HIS A 67 0.54 4.16 4.59
CA HIS A 67 0.56 2.87 5.29
C HIS A 67 1.30 1.79 4.50
N LEU A 68 1.03 1.67 3.20
CA LEU A 68 1.67 0.65 2.38
C LEU A 68 3.19 0.88 2.24
N ALA A 69 3.63 2.15 2.15
CA ALA A 69 5.04 2.49 2.15
C ALA A 69 5.71 2.07 3.46
N ASN A 70 5.09 2.35 4.61
CA ASN A 70 5.58 1.92 5.91
C ASN A 70 5.71 0.40 6.04
N ILE A 71 4.80 -0.40 5.46
CA ILE A 71 4.91 -1.87 5.45
C ILE A 71 6.17 -2.30 4.70
N VAL A 72 6.41 -1.72 3.52
CA VAL A 72 7.54 -2.07 2.66
C VAL A 72 8.87 -1.67 3.32
N GLU A 73 8.92 -0.48 3.91
CA GLU A 73 10.10 0.01 4.65
C GLU A 73 10.44 -0.84 5.87
N ARG A 74 9.44 -1.33 6.62
CA ARG A 74 9.67 -2.27 7.75
C ARG A 74 10.30 -3.60 7.32
N ASN A 75 10.18 -3.95 6.04
CA ASN A 75 10.85 -5.10 5.44
C ASN A 75 12.23 -4.75 4.86
N ASN A 76 12.81 -3.60 5.23
CA ASN A 76 14.08 -3.05 4.74
C ASN A 76 14.12 -2.83 3.21
N ILE A 77 12.96 -2.54 2.62
CA ILE A 77 12.87 -2.16 1.20
C ILE A 77 12.57 -0.67 1.14
N PHE A 78 13.53 0.11 0.64
CA PHE A 78 13.33 1.53 0.36
C PHE A 78 12.72 1.70 -1.02
N LEU A 79 11.55 2.34 -1.05
CA LEU A 79 10.80 2.59 -2.27
C LEU A 79 11.42 3.76 -3.04
N THR A 80 11.53 3.60 -4.35
CA THR A 80 11.83 4.73 -5.25
C THR A 80 10.57 5.55 -5.53
N ASP A 81 10.72 6.78 -6.01
CA ASP A 81 9.57 7.62 -6.43
C ASP A 81 8.70 6.94 -7.49
N THR A 82 9.32 6.16 -8.38
CA THR A 82 8.61 5.39 -9.42
C THR A 82 7.81 4.22 -8.82
N GLU A 83 8.35 3.54 -7.81
CA GLU A 83 7.63 2.49 -7.08
C GLU A 83 6.47 3.08 -6.26
N VAL A 84 6.66 4.24 -5.61
CA VAL A 84 5.60 4.96 -4.89
C VAL A 84 4.46 5.34 -5.85
N ALA A 85 4.77 5.90 -7.02
CA ALA A 85 3.77 6.20 -8.05
C ALA A 85 3.05 4.94 -8.58
N SER A 86 3.77 3.81 -8.65
CA SER A 86 3.22 2.52 -9.05
C SER A 86 2.26 1.96 -8.00
N ILE A 87 2.58 2.08 -6.71
CA ILE A 87 1.68 1.69 -5.60
C ILE A 87 0.41 2.53 -5.64
N ARG A 88 0.53 3.86 -5.79
CA ARG A 88 -0.63 4.76 -5.94
C ARG A 88 -1.54 4.31 -7.09
N THR A 89 -0.97 3.98 -8.24
CA THR A 89 -1.71 3.50 -9.41
C THR A 89 -2.37 2.15 -9.14
N TYR A 90 -1.66 1.25 -8.46
CA TYR A 90 -2.17 -0.06 -8.05
C TYR A 90 -3.41 0.06 -7.16
N ILE A 91 -3.36 0.89 -6.11
CA ILE A 91 -4.50 1.14 -5.21
C ILE A 91 -5.72 1.64 -5.99
N LYS A 92 -5.54 2.66 -6.85
CA LYS A 92 -6.64 3.24 -7.66
C LYS A 92 -7.32 2.21 -8.57
N ARG A 93 -6.55 1.23 -9.06
CA ARG A 93 -7.03 0.19 -9.98
C ARG A 93 -7.63 -1.02 -9.26
N LEU A 94 -7.36 -1.21 -7.97
CA LEU A 94 -7.91 -2.33 -7.22
C LEU A 94 -9.44 -2.30 -7.24
N ARG A 95 -10.01 -3.46 -7.55
CA ARG A 95 -11.45 -3.73 -7.48
C ARG A 95 -11.64 -5.02 -6.70
N PRO A 96 -11.53 -4.98 -5.36
CA PRO A 96 -11.71 -6.16 -4.52
C PRO A 96 -13.08 -6.80 -4.76
N ASN A 97 -13.09 -8.13 -4.79
CA ASN A 97 -14.30 -8.92 -4.64
C ASN A 97 -14.34 -9.55 -3.24
N SER A 98 -15.47 -10.13 -2.85
CA SER A 98 -15.66 -10.69 -1.52
C SER A 98 -14.61 -11.76 -1.17
N GLU A 99 -14.20 -12.60 -2.13
CA GLU A 99 -13.18 -13.63 -1.91
C GLU A 99 -11.79 -13.03 -1.63
N ALA A 100 -11.42 -11.94 -2.31
CA ALA A 100 -10.18 -11.22 -2.07
C ALA A 100 -10.17 -10.55 -0.68
N ILE A 101 -11.31 -9.99 -0.27
CA ILE A 101 -11.49 -9.39 1.06
C ILE A 101 -11.31 -10.46 2.15
N SER A 102 -12.04 -11.58 2.06
CA SER A 102 -11.93 -12.66 3.05
C SER A 102 -10.51 -13.24 3.16
N ARG A 103 -9.82 -13.45 2.03
CA ARG A 103 -8.41 -13.90 2.04
C ARG A 103 -7.49 -12.88 2.69
N SER A 104 -7.70 -11.60 2.43
CA SER A 104 -6.89 -10.53 3.00
C SER A 104 -7.06 -10.40 4.50
N LEU A 105 -8.29 -10.58 5.02
CA LEU A 105 -8.55 -10.65 6.46
C LEU A 105 -7.75 -11.78 7.13
N VAL A 106 -7.77 -12.98 6.56
CA VAL A 106 -6.97 -14.11 7.06
C VAL A 106 -5.47 -13.79 7.00
N GLY A 107 -5.02 -13.19 5.90
CA GLY A 107 -3.63 -12.80 5.69
C GLY A 107 -3.11 -11.82 6.74
N ILE A 108 -3.82 -10.70 6.97
CA ILE A 108 -3.43 -9.70 7.98
C ILE A 108 -3.44 -10.31 9.39
N ARG A 109 -4.44 -11.13 9.71
CA ARG A 109 -4.53 -11.79 11.02
C ARG A 109 -3.34 -12.73 11.26
N ALA A 110 -2.89 -13.44 10.22
CA ALA A 110 -1.74 -14.33 10.29
C ALA A 110 -0.41 -13.58 10.46
N SER A 111 -0.32 -12.32 10.02
CA SER A 111 0.86 -11.46 10.20
C SER A 111 1.11 -11.01 11.64
N GLY A 112 0.16 -11.27 12.56
CA GLY A 112 0.32 -11.04 13.99
C GLY A 112 -0.32 -9.73 14.49
N PRO A 113 -0.39 -9.56 15.82
CA PRO A 113 -1.17 -8.49 16.47
C PRO A 113 -0.65 -7.08 16.17
N ASP A 114 0.66 -6.90 16.03
CA ASP A 114 1.26 -5.59 15.72
C ASP A 114 0.87 -5.11 14.30
N HIS A 115 0.81 -6.04 13.34
CA HIS A 115 0.39 -5.74 11.97
C HIS A 115 -1.11 -5.40 11.93
N VAL A 116 -1.94 -6.19 12.62
CA VAL A 116 -3.37 -5.93 12.79
C VAL A 116 -3.60 -4.53 13.38
N ARG A 117 -2.89 -4.17 14.46
CA ARG A 117 -2.99 -2.84 15.07
C ARG A 117 -2.59 -1.74 14.11
N SER A 118 -1.47 -1.92 13.40
CA SER A 118 -1.00 -0.94 12.41
C SER A 118 -2.02 -0.74 11.29
N PHE A 119 -2.61 -1.83 10.80
CA PHE A 119 -3.66 -1.81 9.79
C PHE A 119 -4.92 -1.07 10.29
N LEU A 120 -5.42 -1.36 11.49
CA LEU A 120 -6.61 -0.70 12.02
C LEU A 120 -6.43 0.82 12.17
N ILE A 121 -5.24 1.26 12.61
CA ILE A 121 -4.89 2.68 12.68
C ILE A 121 -4.90 3.31 11.29
N ALA A 122 -4.35 2.63 10.29
CA ALA A 122 -4.36 3.12 8.91
C ALA A 122 -5.76 3.16 8.31
N ALA A 123 -6.57 2.12 8.51
CA ALA A 123 -7.95 2.06 8.07
C ALA A 123 -8.78 3.22 8.63
N LYS A 124 -8.59 3.54 9.92
CA LYS A 124 -9.22 4.69 10.57
C LYS A 124 -8.80 6.00 9.90
N LYS A 125 -7.50 6.21 9.68
CA LYS A 125 -6.98 7.41 9.00
C LYS A 125 -7.51 7.57 7.59
N VAL A 126 -7.61 6.46 6.84
CA VAL A 126 -8.14 6.47 5.47
C VAL A 126 -9.59 6.95 5.46
N ILE A 127 -10.43 6.44 6.36
CA ILE A 127 -11.84 6.86 6.44
C ILE A 127 -11.97 8.30 6.97
N GLU A 128 -11.11 8.71 7.91
CA GLU A 128 -11.04 10.09 8.42
C GLU A 128 -10.36 11.08 7.45
N ALA A 129 -9.82 10.61 6.33
CA ALA A 129 -9.12 11.45 5.35
C ALA A 129 -10.09 12.36 4.57
N ASP A 130 -11.37 12.01 4.53
CA ASP A 130 -12.42 12.93 4.14
C ASP A 130 -13.12 13.47 5.39
N ALA A 131 -13.41 14.78 5.41
CA ALA A 131 -13.94 15.45 6.60
C ALA A 131 -15.36 15.00 6.99
N ILE A 132 -15.97 14.10 6.22
CA ILE A 132 -17.31 13.57 6.41
C ILE A 132 -17.21 12.06 6.56
N LEU A 133 -17.38 11.58 7.79
CA LEU A 133 -17.49 10.16 8.09
C LEU A 133 -18.91 9.66 7.78
N HIS A 134 -19.05 8.73 6.85
CA HIS A 134 -20.33 8.10 6.58
C HIS A 134 -20.60 6.93 7.54
N THR A 135 -21.86 6.77 7.98
CA THR A 135 -22.26 5.69 8.89
C THR A 135 -21.92 4.30 8.35
N SER A 136 -21.94 4.12 7.03
CA SER A 136 -21.57 2.87 6.36
C SER A 136 -20.07 2.55 6.45
N GLU A 137 -19.20 3.55 6.46
CA GLU A 137 -17.75 3.36 6.61
C GLU A 137 -17.39 3.00 8.05
N ILE A 138 -18.06 3.65 9.01
CA ILE A 138 -17.97 3.31 10.44
C ILE A 138 -18.45 1.88 10.69
N ALA A 139 -19.58 1.48 10.08
CA ALA A 139 -20.06 0.11 10.19
C ALA A 139 -19.03 -0.90 9.64
N LEU A 140 -18.45 -0.60 8.46
CA LEU A 140 -17.49 -1.50 7.84
C LEU A 140 -16.19 -1.62 8.63
N ILE A 141 -15.63 -0.51 9.16
CA ILE A 141 -14.43 -0.60 9.99
C ILE A 141 -14.69 -1.33 11.32
N ASN A 142 -15.89 -1.18 11.90
CA ASN A 142 -16.30 -1.92 13.09
C ASN A 142 -16.46 -3.41 12.80
N ASP A 143 -17.02 -3.79 11.65
CA ASP A 143 -17.11 -5.20 11.25
C ASP A 143 -15.72 -5.80 11.04
N ILE A 144 -14.80 -5.07 10.40
CA ILE A 144 -13.41 -5.49 10.24
C ILE A 144 -12.70 -5.60 11.61
N ALA A 145 -12.91 -4.64 12.51
CA ALA A 145 -12.36 -4.69 13.86
C ALA A 145 -12.91 -5.89 14.64
N ARG A 146 -14.21 -6.18 14.52
CA ARG A 146 -14.84 -7.35 15.14
C ARG A 146 -14.23 -8.65 14.61
N GLU A 147 -13.98 -8.75 13.30
CA GLU A 147 -13.31 -9.90 12.68
C GLU A 147 -11.84 -10.08 13.14
N PHE A 148 -11.14 -8.99 13.45
CA PHE A 148 -9.73 -9.06 13.87
C PHE A 148 -9.53 -9.27 15.37
N ILE A 149 -10.26 -8.53 16.20
CA ILE A 149 -10.01 -8.41 17.65
C ILE A 149 -11.26 -8.66 18.50
N GLY A 150 -12.42 -8.94 17.88
CA GLY A 150 -13.67 -9.23 18.58
C GLY A 150 -14.32 -8.03 19.26
N VAL A 151 -13.84 -6.81 18.99
CA VAL A 151 -14.33 -5.55 19.59
C VAL A 151 -14.55 -4.48 18.52
N GLU A 152 -15.44 -3.53 18.82
CA GLU A 152 -15.75 -2.37 17.97
C GLU A 152 -14.83 -1.19 18.30
N LEU A 153 -14.58 -0.32 17.32
CA LEU A 153 -13.68 0.83 17.45
C LEU A 153 -14.39 2.12 17.92
N THR A 154 -15.72 2.08 18.09
CA THR A 154 -16.65 3.13 18.59
C THR A 154 -16.26 4.57 18.31
#